data_AF-A0A1F5Y720-F1
#
_entry.id   AF-A0A1F5Y720-F1
#
_cell.length_a   1.000
_cell.length_b   1.000
_cell.length_c   1.000
_cell.angle_alpha   90.00
_cell.angle_beta   90.00
_cell.angle_gamma   90.00
#
_symmetry.space_group_name_H-M   'P 1'
#
loop_
_entity.id
_entity.type
_entity.pdbx_description
1 polymer ?
#
loop_
_entity_poly.entity_id
_entity_poly.type
_entity_poly.pdbx_seq_one_letter_code
_entity_poly.pdbx_strand_id
1 'polypeptide(L)'
;DQVIASGKKVLDVGPESFSAWGKIVKESKFIVWNGPLGYLEKGHVAGTKKLISILSKAKAQVIIGGGDTLACLPPGKKLPKNIFVSTGGGAMLEYLVHKTLPGIKALDKK
;
A
#
# COMPACT_ATOMS: atom_id res chain seq x y z
N ASP A 1 9.73 -0.17 22.43
CA ASP A 1 9.77 -1.65 22.60
C ASP A 1 8.56 -2.21 23.32
N GLN A 2 7.55 -2.62 22.57
CA GLN A 2 6.46 -3.45 23.10
C GLN A 2 6.81 -4.92 22.90
N VAL A 3 7.07 -5.64 23.99
CA VAL A 3 7.27 -7.09 23.95
C VAL A 3 5.91 -7.77 23.84
N ILE A 4 5.72 -8.58 22.81
CA ILE A 4 4.48 -9.32 22.60
C ILE A 4 4.53 -10.58 23.46
N ALA A 5 3.68 -10.63 24.47
CA ALA A 5 3.57 -11.80 25.34
C ALA A 5 3.14 -13.05 24.55
N SER A 6 3.63 -14.21 24.97
CA SER A 6 3.24 -15.49 24.37
C SER A 6 1.71 -15.65 24.34
N GLY A 7 1.18 -16.13 23.22
CA GLY A 7 -0.26 -16.32 23.00
C GLY A 7 -1.02 -15.06 22.54
N LYS A 8 -0.40 -13.87 22.50
CA LYS A 8 -1.01 -12.67 21.92
C LYS A 8 -0.73 -12.58 20.41
N LYS A 9 -1.65 -11.96 19.67
CA LYS A 9 -1.55 -11.73 18.21
C LYS A 9 -1.32 -10.26 17.90
N VAL A 10 -0.51 -9.98 16.88
CA VAL A 10 -0.40 -8.64 16.27
C VAL A 10 -1.57 -8.48 15.31
N LEU A 11 -2.40 -7.48 15.55
CA LEU A 11 -3.59 -7.23 14.73
C LEU A 11 -3.48 -5.96 13.88
N ASP A 12 -2.57 -5.04 14.23
CA ASP A 12 -2.24 -3.84 13.45
C ASP A 12 -0.80 -3.44 13.76
N VAL A 13 -0.26 -2.54 12.94
CA VAL A 13 1.07 -1.97 13.13
C VAL A 13 1.10 -0.96 14.30
N GLY A 14 2.19 -1.02 15.08
CA GLY A 14 2.43 -0.10 16.19
C GLY A 14 2.87 1.31 15.74
N PRO A 15 2.71 2.33 16.61
CA PRO A 15 3.05 3.72 16.28
C PRO A 15 4.54 3.93 15.97
N GLU A 16 5.44 3.18 16.61
CA GLU A 16 6.90 3.28 16.45
C GLU A 16 7.35 2.91 15.02
N SER A 17 6.66 1.98 14.35
CA SER A 17 6.97 1.57 12.97
C SER A 17 6.87 2.74 11.99
N PHE A 18 5.92 3.66 12.21
CA PHE A 18 5.76 4.84 11.36
C PHE A 18 6.89 5.84 11.50
N SER A 19 7.55 5.91 12.67
CA SER A 19 8.73 6.75 12.85
C SER A 19 9.89 6.23 11.99
N ALA A 20 10.10 4.92 11.97
CA ALA A 20 11.12 4.29 11.13
C ALA A 20 10.81 4.43 9.63
N TRP A 21 9.57 4.12 9.23
CA TRP A 21 9.16 4.21 7.83
C TRP A 21 9.08 5.64 7.32
N GLY A 22 8.78 6.63 8.17
CA GLY A 22 8.71 8.03 7.79
C GLY A 22 10.00 8.53 7.12
N LYS A 23 11.16 8.08 7.63
CA LYS A 23 12.46 8.40 7.02
C LYS A 23 12.61 7.75 5.64
N ILE A 24 12.29 6.46 5.53
CA ILE A 24 12.36 5.70 4.28
C ILE A 24 11.44 6.30 3.22
N VAL A 25 10.20 6.65 3.58
CA VAL A 25 9.22 7.29 2.68
C VAL A 25 9.72 8.64 2.19
N LYS A 26 10.36 9.43 3.05
CA LYS A 26 10.90 10.76 2.70
C LYS A 26 12.06 10.67 1.70
N GLU A 27 12.89 9.63 1.82
CA GLU A 27 14.05 9.40 0.95
C GLU A 27 13.69 8.67 -0.36
N SER A 28 12.53 8.01 -0.39
CA SER A 28 12.06 7.26 -1.56
C SER A 28 11.61 8.18 -2.69
N LYS A 29 11.97 7.84 -3.93
CA LYS A 29 11.45 8.50 -5.14
C LYS A 29 10.18 7.82 -5.68
N PHE A 30 10.06 6.52 -5.45
CA PHE A 30 8.98 5.68 -5.95
C PHE A 30 8.63 4.62 -4.90
N ILE A 31 7.34 4.40 -4.67
CA ILE A 31 6.83 3.46 -3.67
C ILE A 31 5.77 2.58 -4.32
N VAL A 32 5.88 1.27 -4.15
CA VAL A 32 4.83 0.31 -4.49
C VAL A 32 4.30 -0.28 -3.20
N TRP A 33 2.99 -0.29 -3.03
CA TRP A 33 2.34 -0.85 -1.84
C TRP A 33 1.15 -1.72 -2.21
N ASN A 34 1.15 -2.97 -1.76
CA ASN A 34 0.11 -3.95 -2.06
C ASN A 34 -0.26 -4.78 -0.83
N GLY A 35 -1.17 -4.26 0.00
CA GLY A 35 -1.76 -4.97 1.13
C GLY A 35 -1.98 -4.08 2.37
N PRO A 36 -3.03 -4.34 3.16
CA PRO A 36 -3.26 -3.64 4.43
C PRO A 36 -2.16 -3.97 5.46
N LEU A 37 -2.03 -3.13 6.49
CA LEU A 37 -1.09 -3.36 7.60
C LEU A 37 -1.70 -4.11 8.78
N GLY A 38 -3.03 -4.22 8.83
CA GLY A 38 -3.75 -4.81 9.95
C GLY A 38 -4.91 -5.69 9.51
N TYR A 39 -5.54 -6.33 10.48
CA TYR A 39 -6.62 -7.28 10.28
C TYR A 39 -7.96 -6.56 10.00
N LEU A 40 -8.17 -6.30 8.71
CA LEU A 40 -9.25 -5.48 8.17
C LEU A 40 -10.65 -5.97 8.58
N GLU A 41 -10.87 -7.28 8.51
CA GLU A 41 -12.13 -7.95 8.78
C GLU A 41 -12.57 -7.82 10.24
N LYS A 42 -11.64 -7.46 11.13
CA LYS A 42 -11.91 -7.15 12.55
C LYS A 42 -11.79 -5.66 12.88
N GLY A 43 -11.69 -4.80 11.87
CA GLY A 43 -11.66 -3.35 12.04
C GLY A 43 -10.29 -2.76 12.40
N HIS A 44 -9.21 -3.56 12.36
CA HIS A 44 -7.86 -3.09 12.64
C HIS A 44 -7.25 -2.40 11.41
N VAL A 45 -7.70 -1.18 11.15
CA VAL A 45 -7.37 -0.39 9.95
C VAL A 45 -6.60 0.90 10.24
N ALA A 46 -6.32 1.18 11.52
CA ALA A 46 -5.74 2.45 11.94
C ALA A 46 -4.35 2.63 11.32
N GLY A 47 -3.55 1.58 11.32
CA GLY A 47 -2.23 1.57 10.72
C GLY A 47 -2.27 1.80 9.21
N THR A 48 -3.13 1.06 8.50
CA THR A 48 -3.34 1.22 7.05
C THR A 48 -3.74 2.65 6.70
N LYS A 49 -4.71 3.24 7.43
CA LYS A 49 -5.14 4.64 7.22
C LYS A 49 -4.02 5.64 7.51
N LYS A 50 -3.20 5.40 8.54
CA LYS A 50 -2.05 6.24 8.85
C LYS A 50 -0.99 6.18 7.75
N LEU A 51 -0.71 5.01 7.20
CA LEU A 51 0.22 4.89 6.06
C LEU A 51 -0.31 5.61 4.82
N ILE A 52 -1.61 5.47 4.49
CA ILE A 52 -2.25 6.24 3.41
C ILE A 52 -2.03 7.74 3.61
N SER A 53 -2.21 8.25 4.84
CA SER A 53 -2.00 9.68 5.15
C SER A 53 -0.55 10.12 4.95
N ILE A 54 0.42 9.28 5.34
CA ILE A 54 1.85 9.54 5.16
C ILE A 54 2.21 9.56 3.67
N LEU A 55 1.80 8.54 2.91
CA LEU A 55 2.07 8.42 1.47
C LEU A 55 1.39 9.53 0.66
N SER A 56 0.22 10.00 1.10
CA SER A 56 -0.49 11.14 0.51
C SER A 56 0.28 12.47 0.58
N LYS A 57 1.25 12.58 1.50
CA LYS A 57 2.09 13.76 1.68
C LYS A 57 3.52 13.54 1.17
N ALA A 58 3.83 12.33 0.68
CA ALA A 58 5.16 12.00 0.19
C ALA A 58 5.43 12.72 -1.13
N LYS A 59 6.69 13.09 -1.37
CA LYS A 59 7.15 13.57 -2.68
C LYS A 59 7.29 12.43 -3.70
N ALA A 60 7.37 11.19 -3.21
CA ALA A 60 7.45 9.99 -4.02
C ALA A 60 6.20 9.82 -4.89
N GLN A 61 6.38 9.26 -6.08
CA GLN A 61 5.28 8.63 -6.80
C GLN A 61 4.92 7.33 -6.09
N VAL A 62 3.63 7.08 -5.90
CA VAL A 62 3.12 5.95 -5.13
C VAL A 62 2.15 5.16 -5.99
N ILE A 63 2.38 3.86 -6.13
CA ILE A 63 1.43 2.91 -6.69
C ILE A 63 0.84 2.09 -5.56
N ILE A 64 -0.49 2.08 -5.47
CA ILE A 64 -1.23 1.24 -4.53
C ILE A 64 -1.99 0.17 -5.31
N GLY A 65 -1.87 -1.08 -4.88
CA GLY A 65 -2.67 -2.20 -5.39
C GLY A 65 -3.29 -3.03 -4.28
N GLY A 66 -4.19 -3.93 -4.69
CA GLY A 66 -4.87 -4.89 -3.81
C GLY A 66 -6.19 -4.36 -3.26
N GLY A 67 -7.27 -5.11 -3.48
CA GLY A 67 -8.65 -4.70 -3.15
C GLY A 67 -8.82 -4.28 -1.68
N ASP A 68 -8.18 -4.99 -0.77
CA ASP A 68 -8.23 -4.69 0.66
C ASP A 68 -7.57 -3.35 1.02
N THR A 69 -6.46 -3.01 0.35
CA THR A 69 -5.82 -1.69 0.51
C THR A 69 -6.74 -0.59 -0.01
N LEU A 70 -7.41 -0.83 -1.13
CA LEU A 70 -8.36 0.11 -1.74
C LEU A 70 -9.57 0.35 -0.83
N ALA A 71 -10.06 -0.67 -0.13
CA ALA A 71 -11.17 -0.54 0.82
C ALA A 71 -10.84 0.38 2.01
N CYS A 72 -9.56 0.61 2.30
CA CYS A 72 -9.12 1.54 3.35
C CYS A 72 -9.02 3.00 2.89
N LEU A 73 -9.15 3.28 1.59
CA LEU A 73 -9.07 4.64 1.06
C LEU A 73 -10.30 5.46 1.49
N PRO A 74 -10.13 6.77 1.73
CA PRO A 74 -11.23 7.63 2.14
C PRO A 74 -12.30 7.71 1.03
N PRO A 75 -13.58 7.43 1.33
CA PRO A 75 -14.64 7.49 0.33
C PRO A 75 -14.84 8.92 -0.17
N GLY A 76 -15.07 9.08 -1.47
CA GLY A 76 -15.43 10.35 -2.10
C GLY A 76 -14.34 11.43 -2.10
N LYS A 77 -13.12 11.13 -1.63
CA LYS A 77 -12.00 12.09 -1.72
C LYS A 77 -11.13 11.80 -2.93
N LYS A 78 -10.86 12.84 -3.71
CA LYS A 78 -9.85 12.78 -4.77
C LYS A 78 -8.50 12.51 -4.13
N LEU A 79 -7.84 11.44 -4.56
CA LEU A 79 -6.49 11.13 -4.09
C LEU A 79 -5.49 12.18 -4.60
N PRO A 80 -4.41 12.42 -3.84
CA PRO A 80 -3.29 13.24 -4.30
C PRO A 80 -2.75 12.77 -5.65
N LYS A 81 -2.25 13.70 -6.46
CA LYS A 81 -1.72 13.41 -7.81
C LYS A 81 -0.54 12.45 -7.82
N ASN A 82 0.17 12.30 -6.69
CA ASN A 82 1.30 11.37 -6.58
C ASN A 82 0.86 9.92 -6.35
N ILE A 83 -0.43 9.67 -6.07
CA ILE A 83 -0.95 8.32 -5.84
C ILE A 83 -1.68 7.83 -7.08
N PHE A 84 -1.20 6.73 -7.64
CA PHE A 84 -1.89 5.92 -8.63
C PHE A 84 -2.45 4.67 -7.97
N VAL A 85 -3.72 4.36 -8.24
CA VAL A 85 -4.40 3.17 -7.70
C VAL A 85 -4.61 2.16 -8.82
N SER A 86 -3.97 1.01 -8.71
CA SER A 86 -4.22 -0.14 -9.58
C SER A 86 -5.45 -0.91 -9.09
N THR A 87 -6.43 -1.06 -9.97
CA THR A 87 -7.61 -1.92 -9.74
C THR A 87 -7.31 -3.40 -9.95
N GLY A 88 -6.23 -3.73 -10.67
CA GLY A 88 -5.77 -5.10 -10.90
C GLY A 88 -4.55 -5.41 -10.04
N GLY A 89 -4.73 -5.62 -8.73
CA GLY A 89 -3.62 -5.87 -7.79
C GLY A 89 -2.71 -7.04 -8.22
N GLY A 90 -3.31 -8.19 -8.56
CA GLY A 90 -2.56 -9.35 -9.06
C GLY A 90 -1.85 -9.07 -10.39
N ALA A 91 -2.57 -8.54 -11.38
CA ALA A 91 -2.00 -8.17 -12.68
C ALA A 91 -0.87 -7.12 -12.56
N MET A 92 -0.98 -6.17 -11.64
CA MET A 92 0.08 -5.20 -11.33
C MET A 92 1.34 -5.89 -10.81
N LEU A 93 1.20 -6.80 -9.85
CA LEU A 93 2.36 -7.54 -9.32
C LEU A 93 2.98 -8.44 -10.39
N GLU A 94 2.18 -9.16 -11.17
CA GLU A 94 2.66 -9.96 -12.30
C GLU A 94 3.41 -9.10 -13.32
N TYR A 95 2.89 -7.92 -13.64
CA TYR A 95 3.55 -6.98 -14.55
C TYR A 95 4.87 -6.48 -13.96
N LEU A 96 4.94 -6.18 -12.66
CA LEU A 96 6.20 -5.75 -12.03
C LEU A 96 7.28 -6.84 -12.06
N VAL A 97 6.88 -8.11 -11.94
CA VAL A 97 7.81 -9.26 -11.99
C VAL A 97 8.22 -9.59 -13.43
N HIS A 98 7.26 -9.67 -14.34
CA HIS A 98 7.46 -10.19 -15.70
C HIS A 98 7.61 -9.11 -16.78
N LYS A 99 7.41 -7.83 -16.43
CA LYS A 99 7.45 -6.65 -17.30
C LYS A 99 6.40 -6.61 -18.42
N THR A 100 5.47 -7.56 -18.42
CA THR A 100 4.42 -7.68 -19.44
C THR A 100 3.34 -8.66 -18.97
N LEU A 101 2.18 -8.65 -19.62
CA LEU A 101 1.03 -9.51 -19.35
C LEU A 101 0.50 -10.08 -20.66
N PRO A 102 -0.19 -11.24 -20.68
CA PRO A 102 -0.76 -11.81 -21.91
C PRO A 102 -1.61 -10.80 -22.70
N GLY A 103 -2.47 -10.04 -22.01
CA GLY A 103 -3.30 -9.02 -22.64
C GLY A 103 -2.50 -7.85 -23.23
N ILE A 104 -1.41 -7.43 -22.57
CA ILE A 104 -0.53 -6.38 -23.09
C ILE A 104 0.23 -6.89 -24.32
N LYS A 105 0.76 -8.12 -24.27
CA LYS A 105 1.46 -8.74 -25.42
C LYS A 105 0.56 -8.86 -26.64
N ALA A 106 -0.70 -9.23 -26.45
CA ALA A 106 -1.65 -9.37 -27.55
C ALA A 106 -1.95 -8.03 -28.26
N LEU A 107 -1.78 -6.91 -27.56
CA LEU A 107 -1.96 -5.55 -28.10
C LEU A 107 -0.67 -4.95 -28.64
N ASP A 108 0.48 -5.53 -28.32
CA ASP A 108 1.81 -5.11 -28.79
C ASP A 108 1.98 -5.53 -30.26
N LYS A 109 1.25 -4.84 -31.13
CA LYS A 109 1.39 -4.90 -32.58
C LYS A 109 2.60 -4.08 -32.98
N LYS A 110 3.79 -4.64 -32.79
CA LYS A 110 4.91 -4.31 -33.65
C LYS A 110 4.67 -4.86 -35.05
#